data_AF-A0A4Q5SPC2-F1
#
_entry.id   AF-A0A4Q5SPC2-F1
#
_cell.length_a   1.000
_cell.length_b   1.000
_cell.length_c   1.000
_cell.angle_alpha   90.00
_cell.angle_beta   90.00
_cell.angle_gamma   90.00
#
_symmetry.space_group_name_H-M   'P 1'
#
loop_
_entity.id
_entity.type
_entity.pdbx_description
1 polymer ?
#
loop_
_entity_poly.entity_id
_entity_poly.type
_entity_poly.pdbx_seq_one_letter_code
_entity_poly.pdbx_strand_id
1 'polypeptide(L)'
;MMLRLLAAILALVPAQALADVTARYSMGKDVLTVEVDDGGNSRLGIEGMFSLIRRDGYDYVVMIPPGGEAKVTELGALMQIMAGAMQDQKPPAGMFPEPKFALVLKGDVTVGGRAGTLWSFGPMAQPGDPKPQRAIELTMSADPALAPVGEVFRRTVMALLPQFSAIVPESSGFAPQAAELMAKGTPLRIDKKFELQSVETAEIDPKRFELPAPVISAVEFMTAMEPGGGGGGVEFNSLP
;
A
#
# COMPACT_ATOMS: atom_id res chain seq x y z
N MET A 1 -6.43 -1.85 -53.47
CA MET A 1 -5.47 -0.79 -53.05
C MET A 1 -5.76 -0.22 -51.65
N MET A 2 -6.98 -0.29 -51.10
CA MET A 2 -7.32 0.24 -49.76
C MET A 2 -6.80 -0.55 -48.55
N LEU A 3 -6.39 -1.81 -48.72
CA LEU A 3 -5.96 -2.67 -47.60
C LEU A 3 -4.50 -2.45 -47.15
N ARG A 4 -3.70 -1.71 -47.92
CA ARG A 4 -2.29 -1.40 -47.58
C ARG A 4 -2.13 -0.12 -46.77
N LEU A 5 -3.17 0.72 -46.66
CA LEU A 5 -3.13 1.95 -45.86
C LEU A 5 -3.45 1.72 -44.37
N LEU A 6 -4.13 0.63 -44.00
CA LEU A 6 -4.46 0.35 -42.59
C LEU A 6 -3.26 -0.15 -41.78
N ALA A 7 -2.29 -0.84 -42.41
CA ALA A 7 -1.12 -1.36 -41.71
C ALA A 7 -0.08 -0.28 -41.35
N ALA A 8 -0.12 0.88 -42.00
CA ALA A 8 0.85 1.96 -41.77
C ALA A 8 0.48 2.90 -40.60
N ILE A 9 -0.78 2.87 -40.12
CA ILE A 9 -1.25 3.77 -39.06
C ILE A 9 -1.06 3.16 -37.65
N LEU A 10 -0.95 1.83 -37.52
CA LEU A 10 -0.70 1.15 -36.25
C LEU A 10 0.75 1.22 -35.75
N ALA A 11 1.70 1.66 -36.58
CA ALA A 11 3.12 1.75 -36.22
C ALA A 11 3.54 3.12 -35.64
N LEU A 12 2.61 4.07 -35.50
CA LEU A 12 2.88 5.45 -35.07
C LEU A 12 2.13 5.87 -33.80
N VAL A 13 1.62 4.92 -33.03
CA VAL A 13 1.33 5.22 -31.63
C VAL A 13 2.67 5.11 -30.91
N PRO A 14 3.31 6.21 -30.49
CA PRO A 14 4.43 6.09 -29.57
C PRO A 14 3.87 5.33 -28.37
N ALA A 15 4.28 4.07 -28.22
CA ALA A 15 4.24 3.45 -26.92
C ALA A 15 5.08 4.40 -26.07
N GLN A 16 4.42 5.22 -25.24
CA GLN A 16 5.10 5.86 -24.13
C GLN A 16 5.72 4.70 -23.39
N ALA A 17 7.02 4.47 -23.59
CA ALA A 17 7.81 3.76 -22.62
C ALA A 17 7.46 4.47 -21.31
N LEU A 18 6.75 3.74 -20.44
CA LEU A 18 6.18 4.32 -19.24
C LEU A 18 7.36 4.81 -18.44
N ALA A 19 7.60 6.12 -18.43
CA ALA A 19 8.72 6.68 -17.71
C ALA A 19 8.65 6.24 -16.25
N ASP A 20 9.81 5.96 -15.65
CA ASP A 20 9.91 5.63 -14.25
C ASP A 20 9.19 6.69 -13.41
N VAL A 21 8.52 6.29 -12.34
CA VAL A 21 7.74 7.21 -11.52
C VAL A 21 8.25 7.19 -10.09
N THR A 22 8.61 8.36 -9.59
CA THR A 22 8.89 8.58 -8.17
C THR A 22 7.82 9.49 -7.58
N ALA A 23 7.02 8.97 -6.65
CA ALA A 23 6.05 9.73 -5.86
C ALA A 23 6.52 9.86 -4.42
N ARG A 24 6.43 11.07 -3.86
CA ARG A 24 6.76 11.35 -2.45
C ARG A 24 5.52 11.81 -1.70
N TYR A 25 5.28 11.19 -0.55
CA TYR A 25 4.15 11.47 0.32
C TYR A 25 4.65 11.96 1.67
N SER A 26 4.04 13.01 2.20
CA SER A 26 4.24 13.40 3.58
C SER A 26 3.58 12.36 4.48
N MET A 27 4.25 11.98 5.57
CA MET A 27 3.70 11.11 6.59
C MET A 27 4.12 11.58 7.98
N GLY A 28 3.37 12.53 8.53
CA GLY A 28 3.78 13.21 9.76
C GLY A 28 5.08 13.99 9.57
N LYS A 29 6.15 13.55 10.24
CA LYS A 29 7.51 14.12 10.10
C LYS A 29 8.36 13.42 9.05
N ASP A 30 7.88 12.27 8.56
CA ASP A 30 8.62 11.39 7.66
C ASP A 30 8.11 11.55 6.23
N VAL A 31 8.86 11.00 5.27
CA VAL A 31 8.47 10.97 3.86
C VAL A 31 8.42 9.53 3.39
N LEU A 32 7.25 9.10 2.93
CA LEU A 32 7.11 7.84 2.21
C LEU A 32 7.44 8.10 0.74
N THR A 33 8.39 7.34 0.21
CA THR A 33 8.73 7.37 -1.22
C THR A 33 8.22 6.11 -1.89
N VAL A 34 7.64 6.26 -3.07
CA VAL A 34 7.24 5.16 -3.97
C VAL A 34 7.95 5.35 -5.30
N GLU A 35 8.78 4.40 -5.66
CA GLU A 35 9.55 4.33 -6.91
C GLU A 35 9.06 3.14 -7.72
N VAL A 36 8.82 3.32 -9.01
CA VAL A 36 8.39 2.27 -9.94
C VAL A 36 9.13 2.46 -11.25
N ASP A 37 9.80 1.42 -11.73
CA ASP A 37 10.41 1.42 -13.06
C ASP A 37 9.46 0.82 -14.12
N ASP A 38 9.84 0.98 -15.38
CA ASP A 38 9.10 0.42 -16.53
C ASP A 38 9.12 -1.12 -16.59
N GLY A 39 10.09 -1.75 -15.90
CA GLY A 39 10.26 -3.19 -15.76
C GLY A 39 9.35 -3.85 -14.71
N GLY A 40 8.59 -3.05 -13.96
CA GLY A 40 7.70 -3.53 -12.90
C GLY A 40 8.38 -3.82 -11.57
N ASN A 41 9.65 -3.43 -11.41
CA ASN A 41 10.27 -3.31 -10.10
C ASN A 41 9.70 -2.08 -9.39
N SER A 42 9.65 -2.15 -8.07
CA SER A 42 9.15 -1.03 -7.29
C SER A 42 9.73 -1.02 -5.90
N ARG A 43 9.82 0.16 -5.31
CA ARG A 43 10.18 0.35 -3.91
C ARG A 43 9.19 1.29 -3.26
N LEU A 44 8.60 0.88 -2.14
CA LEU A 44 7.77 1.73 -1.29
C LEU A 44 8.40 1.75 0.10
N GLY A 45 8.70 2.91 0.67
CA GLY A 45 9.29 2.93 2.01
C GLY A 45 9.60 4.29 2.58
N ILE A 46 9.97 4.30 3.85
CA ILE A 46 10.61 5.44 4.51
C ILE A 46 12.10 5.13 4.61
N GLU A 47 12.91 6.05 4.12
CA GLU A 47 14.37 5.93 4.16
C GLU A 47 14.88 5.66 5.58
N GLY A 48 15.78 4.70 5.72
CA GLY A 48 16.37 4.34 7.02
C GLY A 48 15.45 3.60 7.99
N MET A 49 14.19 3.33 7.64
CA MET A 49 13.24 2.63 8.53
C MET A 49 12.74 1.32 7.94
N PHE A 50 12.04 1.38 6.79
CA PHE A 50 11.49 0.19 6.16
C PHE A 50 11.33 0.39 4.66
N SER A 51 11.27 -0.70 3.91
CA SER A 51 10.88 -0.68 2.50
C SER A 51 10.19 -1.99 2.10
N LEU A 52 9.17 -1.90 1.27
CA LEU A 52 8.68 -2.98 0.44
C LEU A 52 9.35 -2.88 -0.92
N ILE A 53 10.10 -3.91 -1.31
CA ILE A 53 10.82 -3.94 -2.59
C ILE A 53 10.23 -5.07 -3.42
N ARG A 54 9.77 -4.76 -4.63
CA ARG A 54 9.46 -5.75 -5.66
C ARG A 54 10.62 -5.85 -6.62
N ARG A 55 11.11 -7.07 -6.81
CA ARG A 55 12.16 -7.38 -7.77
C ARG A 55 11.99 -8.80 -8.30
N ASP A 56 12.18 -8.98 -9.61
CA ASP A 56 12.13 -10.29 -10.28
C ASP A 56 10.81 -11.06 -10.01
N GLY A 57 9.71 -10.32 -9.80
CA GLY A 57 8.38 -10.87 -9.53
C GLY A 57 8.08 -11.19 -8.05
N TYR A 58 9.05 -11.06 -7.16
CA TYR A 58 8.90 -11.31 -5.73
C TYR A 58 8.78 -10.00 -4.95
N ASP A 59 7.99 -10.00 -3.88
CA ASP A 59 7.85 -8.88 -2.95
C ASP A 59 8.62 -9.19 -1.65
N TYR A 60 9.49 -8.27 -1.25
CA TYR A 60 10.34 -8.37 -0.07
C TYR A 60 10.00 -7.26 0.93
N VAL A 61 10.11 -7.59 2.22
CA VAL A 61 10.08 -6.61 3.31
C VAL A 61 11.51 -6.38 3.77
N VAL A 62 11.89 -5.12 3.84
CA VAL A 62 13.13 -4.64 4.41
C VAL A 62 12.80 -3.84 5.66
N MET A 63 13.44 -4.17 6.78
CA MET A 63 13.37 -3.38 8.01
C MET A 63 14.79 -3.03 8.46
N ILE A 64 14.98 -1.81 8.93
CA ILE A 64 16.24 -1.31 9.49
C ILE A 64 15.97 -0.99 10.97
N PRO A 65 16.35 -1.86 11.91
CA PRO A 65 16.25 -1.56 13.33
C PRO A 65 17.08 -0.33 13.70
N PRO A 66 16.70 0.42 14.75
CA PRO A 66 17.49 1.55 15.22
C PRO A 66 18.94 1.14 15.54
N GLY A 67 19.90 1.69 14.80
CA GLY A 67 21.33 1.38 14.95
C GLY A 67 21.75 -0.02 14.46
N GLY A 68 20.85 -0.75 13.81
CA GLY A 68 21.09 -2.10 13.30
C GLY A 68 21.28 -2.17 11.80
N GLU A 69 21.64 -3.35 11.33
CA GLU A 69 21.72 -3.66 9.90
C GLU A 69 20.34 -3.99 9.32
N ALA A 70 20.17 -3.75 8.01
CA ALA A 70 18.96 -4.11 7.29
C ALA A 70 18.69 -5.61 7.37
N LYS A 71 17.44 -5.98 7.64
CA LYS A 71 16.94 -7.36 7.55
C LYS A 71 15.95 -7.45 6.42
N VAL A 72 16.02 -8.54 5.64
CA VAL A 72 15.22 -8.73 4.43
C VAL A 72 14.55 -10.09 4.47
N THR A 73 13.25 -10.15 4.22
CA THR A 73 12.53 -11.41 4.06
C THR A 73 11.49 -11.30 2.95
N GLU A 74 11.04 -12.44 2.42
CA GLU A 74 9.93 -12.46 1.47
C GLU A 74 8.61 -12.12 2.17
N LEU A 75 7.87 -11.16 1.61
CA LEU A 75 6.58 -10.71 2.13
C LEU A 75 5.58 -11.88 2.23
N GLY A 76 5.53 -12.74 1.21
CA GLY A 76 4.64 -13.90 1.18
C GLY A 76 4.89 -14.88 2.32
N ALA A 77 6.16 -15.21 2.58
CA ALA A 77 6.55 -16.09 3.69
C ALA A 77 6.20 -15.47 5.05
N LEU A 78 6.46 -14.16 5.21
CA LEU A 78 6.09 -13.42 6.43
C LEU A 78 4.57 -13.43 6.65
N MET A 79 3.77 -13.19 5.61
CA MET A 79 2.32 -13.22 5.70
C MET A 79 1.77 -14.60 6.07
N GLN A 80 2.36 -15.68 5.57
CA GLN A 80 1.93 -17.04 5.91
C GLN A 80 2.09 -17.34 7.41
N ILE A 81 3.20 -16.90 8.01
CA ILE A 81 3.41 -17.12 9.44
C ILE A 81 2.45 -16.26 10.27
N MET A 82 2.27 -14.98 9.91
CA MET A 82 1.34 -14.11 10.63
C MET A 82 -0.12 -14.58 10.53
N ALA A 83 -0.52 -15.13 9.38
CA ALA A 83 -1.86 -15.71 9.21
C ALA A 83 -2.10 -16.88 10.17
N GLY A 84 -1.09 -17.75 10.34
CA GLY A 84 -1.16 -18.86 11.31
C GLY A 84 -1.37 -18.35 12.74
N ALA A 85 -0.56 -17.37 13.17
CA ALA A 85 -0.65 -16.81 14.52
C ALA A 85 -1.98 -16.08 14.80
N MET A 86 -2.59 -15.44 13.79
CA MET A 86 -3.87 -14.73 13.95
C MET A 86 -5.09 -15.67 14.01
N GLN A 87 -5.02 -16.87 13.42
CA GLN A 87 -6.12 -17.84 13.50
C GLN A 87 -6.42 -18.25 14.95
N ASP A 88 -5.39 -18.37 15.78
CA ASP A 88 -5.50 -18.73 17.19
C ASP A 88 -6.09 -17.61 18.07
N GLN A 89 -6.17 -16.38 17.54
CA GLN A 89 -6.64 -15.19 18.27
C GLN A 89 -8.01 -14.68 17.80
N LYS A 90 -8.71 -15.43 16.94
CA LYS A 90 -10.04 -15.02 16.48
C LYS A 90 -11.01 -14.94 17.67
N PRO A 91 -11.67 -13.79 17.90
CA PRO A 91 -12.71 -13.72 18.91
C PRO A 91 -13.84 -14.70 18.56
N PRO A 92 -14.54 -15.26 19.57
CA PRO A 92 -15.69 -16.13 19.33
C PRO A 92 -16.72 -15.43 18.44
N ALA A 93 -17.27 -16.16 17.47
CA ALA A 93 -18.35 -15.67 16.62
C ALA A 93 -19.52 -15.17 17.50
N GLY A 94 -20.06 -13.98 17.18
CA GLY A 94 -21.20 -13.39 17.89
C GLY A 94 -20.86 -12.61 19.17
N MET A 95 -19.58 -12.43 19.52
CA MET A 95 -19.18 -11.65 20.71
C MET A 95 -19.42 -10.13 20.55
N PHE A 96 -19.43 -9.62 19.31
CA PHE A 96 -19.64 -8.20 19.01
C PHE A 96 -20.61 -8.00 17.84
N PRO A 97 -21.36 -6.87 17.77
CA PRO A 97 -22.12 -6.50 16.60
C PRO A 97 -21.21 -6.44 15.37
N GLU A 98 -21.61 -7.10 14.29
CA GLU A 98 -20.81 -7.10 13.06
C GLU A 98 -20.86 -5.73 12.41
N PRO A 99 -19.74 -5.00 12.31
CA PRO A 99 -19.72 -3.72 11.60
C PRO A 99 -20.03 -3.96 10.13
N LYS A 100 -20.85 -3.11 9.51
CA LYS A 100 -21.03 -3.09 8.05
C LYS A 100 -20.18 -1.97 7.50
N PHE A 101 -19.24 -2.28 6.61
CA PHE A 101 -18.40 -1.27 5.99
C PHE A 101 -19.09 -0.69 4.76
N ALA A 102 -18.89 0.61 4.55
CA ALA A 102 -19.34 1.31 3.36
C ALA A 102 -18.22 2.17 2.78
N LEU A 103 -18.25 2.29 1.47
CA LEU A 103 -17.50 3.26 0.69
C LEU A 103 -18.45 4.34 0.17
N VAL A 104 -18.30 5.56 0.66
CA VAL A 104 -19.21 6.68 0.35
C VAL A 104 -18.46 7.76 -0.42
N LEU A 105 -18.93 8.05 -1.64
CA LEU A 105 -18.45 9.18 -2.43
C LEU A 105 -18.78 10.50 -1.72
N LYS A 106 -17.78 11.37 -1.57
CA LYS A 106 -17.93 12.71 -0.98
C LYS A 106 -17.80 13.85 -1.98
N GLY A 107 -17.27 13.58 -3.16
CA GLY A 107 -17.15 14.54 -4.26
C GLY A 107 -15.73 14.69 -4.77
N ASP A 108 -15.52 15.61 -5.70
CA ASP A 108 -14.21 15.85 -6.31
C ASP A 108 -13.39 16.84 -5.47
N VAL A 109 -12.07 16.66 -5.48
CA VAL A 109 -11.12 17.48 -4.73
C VAL A 109 -9.77 17.53 -5.46
N THR A 110 -9.03 18.62 -5.28
CA THR A 110 -7.66 18.75 -5.79
C THR A 110 -6.68 18.64 -4.63
N VAL A 111 -5.65 17.79 -4.79
CA VAL A 111 -4.57 17.60 -3.82
C VAL A 111 -3.24 17.75 -4.55
N GLY A 112 -2.36 18.64 -4.09
CA GLY A 112 -1.05 18.86 -4.73
C GLY A 112 -1.14 19.24 -6.22
N GLY A 113 -2.20 19.94 -6.63
CA GLY A 113 -2.46 20.29 -8.02
C GLY A 113 -3.03 19.16 -8.90
N ARG A 114 -3.28 17.97 -8.34
CA ARG A 114 -3.86 16.82 -9.05
C ARG A 114 -5.33 16.63 -8.69
N ALA A 115 -6.12 16.32 -9.71
CA ALA A 115 -7.52 15.98 -9.52
C ALA A 115 -7.66 14.61 -8.84
N GLY A 116 -8.60 14.52 -7.91
CA GLY A 116 -8.98 13.28 -7.28
C GLY A 116 -10.43 13.32 -6.79
N THR A 117 -10.88 12.19 -6.29
CA THR A 117 -12.21 11.98 -5.75
C THR A 117 -12.09 11.59 -4.28
N LEU A 118 -12.79 12.32 -3.42
CA LEU A 118 -12.84 12.07 -1.98
C LEU A 118 -13.85 10.95 -1.69
N TRP A 119 -13.38 9.95 -0.96
CA TRP A 119 -14.14 8.81 -0.49
C TRP A 119 -14.06 8.74 1.02
N SER A 120 -15.16 8.35 1.66
CA SER A 120 -15.19 7.99 3.07
C SER A 120 -15.34 6.47 3.16
N PHE A 121 -14.41 5.82 3.85
CA PHE A 121 -14.39 4.37 4.03
C PHE A 121 -14.38 4.03 5.51
N GLY A 122 -15.30 3.19 5.94
CA GLY A 122 -15.36 2.77 7.33
C GLY A 122 -16.66 2.09 7.69
N PRO A 123 -16.82 1.70 8.96
CA PRO A 123 -18.04 1.12 9.45
C PRO A 123 -19.20 2.14 9.41
N MET A 124 -20.36 1.66 9.00
CA MET A 124 -21.63 2.38 9.03
C MET A 124 -22.10 2.49 10.48
N ALA A 125 -22.59 3.69 10.85
CA ALA A 125 -23.27 3.88 12.13
C ALA A 125 -24.52 2.97 12.20
N GLN A 126 -24.66 2.23 13.30
CA GLN A 126 -25.84 1.43 13.57
C GLN A 126 -26.81 2.17 14.51
N PRO A 127 -28.13 1.91 14.42
CA PRO A 127 -29.09 2.43 15.39
C PRO A 127 -28.69 2.02 16.82
N GLY A 128 -28.49 3.00 17.70
CA GLY A 128 -28.09 2.76 19.09
C GLY A 128 -26.58 2.85 19.34
N ASP A 129 -25.75 3.09 18.32
CA ASP A 129 -24.32 3.31 18.51
C ASP A 129 -24.09 4.57 19.38
N PRO A 130 -23.41 4.45 20.53
CA PRO A 130 -23.21 5.57 21.46
C PRO A 130 -22.23 6.63 20.92
N LYS A 131 -21.48 6.31 19.85
CA LYS A 131 -20.58 7.24 19.14
C LYS A 131 -20.56 6.90 17.65
N PRO A 132 -20.45 7.90 16.75
CA PRO A 132 -20.20 7.65 15.34
C PRO A 132 -18.86 6.92 15.19
N GLN A 133 -18.90 5.76 14.52
CA GLN A 133 -17.69 5.03 14.20
C GLN A 133 -16.85 5.84 13.20
N ARG A 134 -15.54 5.91 13.41
CA ARG A 134 -14.68 6.81 12.64
C ARG A 134 -14.37 6.19 11.27
N ALA A 135 -14.96 6.76 10.22
CA ALA A 135 -14.53 6.50 8.86
C ALA A 135 -13.22 7.24 8.56
N ILE A 136 -12.37 6.65 7.73
CA ILE A 136 -11.20 7.30 7.14
C ILE A 136 -11.61 7.99 5.85
N GLU A 137 -11.04 9.17 5.59
CA GLU A 137 -11.22 9.87 4.33
C GLU A 137 -10.01 9.65 3.42
N LEU A 138 -10.24 9.18 2.20
CA LEU A 138 -9.21 8.96 1.20
C LEU A 138 -9.53 9.73 -0.07
N THR A 139 -8.54 10.41 -0.61
CA THR A 139 -8.63 11.00 -1.96
C THR A 139 -7.91 10.08 -2.93
N MET A 140 -8.63 9.59 -3.94
CA MET A 140 -8.10 8.70 -4.99
C MET A 140 -8.03 9.45 -6.32
N SER A 141 -6.98 9.23 -7.11
CA SER A 141 -6.83 9.82 -8.44
C SER A 141 -6.81 8.75 -9.53
N ALA A 142 -7.56 9.00 -10.59
CA ALA A 142 -7.53 8.20 -11.81
C ALA A 142 -6.50 8.72 -12.84
N ASP A 143 -5.60 9.62 -12.45
CA ASP A 143 -4.54 10.16 -13.30
C ASP A 143 -3.63 9.03 -13.85
N PRO A 144 -3.57 8.81 -15.17
CA PRO A 144 -2.75 7.76 -15.77
C PRO A 144 -1.27 7.85 -15.42
N ALA A 145 -0.74 9.06 -15.19
CA ALA A 145 0.66 9.27 -14.81
C ALA A 145 0.98 8.72 -13.40
N LEU A 146 -0.05 8.48 -12.58
CA LEU A 146 0.07 7.90 -11.24
C LEU A 146 -0.26 6.41 -11.20
N ALA A 147 -0.72 5.81 -12.30
CA ALA A 147 -1.16 4.42 -12.32
C ALA A 147 -0.07 3.43 -11.84
N PRO A 148 1.23 3.56 -12.20
CA PRO A 148 2.28 2.68 -11.68
C PRO A 148 2.38 2.72 -10.15
N VAL A 149 2.28 3.91 -9.55
CA VAL A 149 2.29 4.11 -8.08
C VAL A 149 1.03 3.51 -7.44
N GLY A 150 -0.14 3.71 -8.06
CA GLY A 150 -1.41 3.14 -7.60
C GLY A 150 -1.39 1.62 -7.55
N GLU A 151 -0.74 0.99 -8.53
CA GLU A 151 -0.57 -0.47 -8.57
C GLU A 151 0.28 -0.99 -7.39
N VAL A 152 1.32 -0.27 -6.98
CA VAL A 152 2.12 -0.63 -5.78
C VAL A 152 1.25 -0.61 -4.52
N PHE A 153 0.45 0.45 -4.33
CA PHE A 153 -0.47 0.53 -3.19
C PHE A 153 -1.52 -0.58 -3.26
N ARG A 154 -2.14 -0.79 -4.41
CA ARG A 154 -3.15 -1.84 -4.61
C ARG A 154 -2.59 -3.21 -4.26
N ARG A 155 -1.42 -3.57 -4.82
CA ARG A 155 -0.76 -4.85 -4.54
C ARG A 155 -0.46 -5.01 -3.05
N THR A 156 0.10 -3.98 -2.41
CA THR A 156 0.39 -3.98 -0.98
C THR A 156 -0.87 -4.21 -0.14
N VAL A 157 -1.94 -3.45 -0.40
CA VAL A 157 -3.22 -3.60 0.33
C VAL A 157 -3.83 -4.98 0.09
N MET A 158 -3.81 -5.49 -1.14
CA MET A 158 -4.35 -6.82 -1.45
C MET A 158 -3.54 -7.95 -0.81
N ALA A 159 -2.22 -7.80 -0.67
CA ALA A 159 -1.37 -8.77 0.03
C ALA A 159 -1.68 -8.82 1.54
N LEU A 160 -2.08 -7.68 2.12
CA LEU A 160 -2.43 -7.57 3.55
C LEU A 160 -3.91 -7.91 3.82
N LEU A 161 -4.77 -7.86 2.81
CA LEU A 161 -6.21 -8.01 2.96
C LEU A 161 -6.66 -9.31 3.64
N PRO A 162 -6.04 -10.49 3.38
CA PRO A 162 -6.38 -11.72 4.10
C PRO A 162 -6.18 -11.63 5.61
N GLN A 163 -5.18 -10.86 6.08
CA GLN A 163 -4.92 -10.68 7.51
C GLN A 163 -6.02 -9.85 8.17
N PHE A 164 -6.44 -8.76 7.53
CA PHE A 164 -7.59 -7.98 8.00
C PHE A 164 -8.88 -8.81 7.97
N SER A 165 -9.04 -9.68 6.99
CA SER A 165 -10.20 -10.58 6.88
C SER A 165 -10.19 -11.71 7.93
N ALA A 166 -9.06 -11.96 8.59
CA ALA A 166 -9.02 -12.89 9.72
C ALA A 166 -9.69 -12.30 10.98
N ILE A 167 -9.64 -10.97 11.14
CA ILE A 167 -10.19 -10.26 12.30
C ILE A 167 -11.53 -9.58 12.00
N VAL A 168 -11.79 -9.24 10.73
CA VAL A 168 -13.05 -8.64 10.29
C VAL A 168 -13.93 -9.72 9.66
N PRO A 169 -15.17 -9.94 10.15
CA PRO A 169 -16.09 -10.91 9.56
C PRO A 169 -16.33 -10.64 8.07
N GLU A 170 -16.41 -11.70 7.25
CA GLU A 170 -16.68 -11.57 5.81
C GLU A 170 -18.02 -10.85 5.55
N SER A 171 -19.02 -11.11 6.39
CA SER A 171 -20.33 -10.46 6.37
C SER A 171 -20.28 -8.95 6.54
N SER A 172 -19.16 -8.38 7.01
CA SER A 172 -18.97 -6.93 7.15
C SER A 172 -18.91 -6.19 5.82
N GLY A 173 -18.55 -6.87 4.74
CA GLY A 173 -18.26 -6.24 3.44
C GLY A 173 -16.94 -5.47 3.38
N PHE A 174 -16.07 -5.53 4.41
CA PHE A 174 -14.79 -4.80 4.43
C PHE A 174 -13.91 -5.11 3.21
N ALA A 175 -13.65 -6.39 2.94
CA ALA A 175 -12.74 -6.81 1.87
C ALA A 175 -13.18 -6.34 0.47
N PRO A 176 -14.43 -6.57 0.02
CA PRO A 176 -14.87 -6.08 -1.28
C PRO A 176 -14.88 -4.55 -1.37
N GLN A 177 -15.20 -3.84 -0.28
CA GLN A 177 -15.19 -2.36 -0.27
C GLN A 177 -13.75 -1.80 -0.33
N ALA A 178 -12.79 -2.43 0.36
CA ALA A 178 -11.37 -2.07 0.26
C ALA A 178 -10.82 -2.32 -1.14
N ALA A 179 -11.16 -3.46 -1.76
CA ALA A 179 -10.80 -3.76 -3.14
C ALA A 179 -11.42 -2.75 -4.13
N GLU A 180 -12.69 -2.38 -3.94
CA GLU A 180 -13.36 -1.37 -4.75
C GLU A 180 -12.68 0.00 -4.63
N LEU A 181 -12.32 0.42 -3.41
CA LEU A 181 -11.62 1.67 -3.17
C LEU A 181 -10.26 1.70 -3.89
N MET A 182 -9.47 0.63 -3.79
CA MET A 182 -8.19 0.54 -4.48
C MET A 182 -8.33 0.47 -6.00
N ALA A 183 -9.47 0.02 -6.52
CA ALA A 183 -9.77 0.08 -7.95
C ALA A 183 -10.08 1.51 -8.45
N LYS A 184 -10.28 2.50 -7.56
CA LYS A 184 -10.51 3.91 -7.94
C LYS A 184 -9.23 4.65 -8.35
N GLY A 185 -8.05 4.05 -8.19
CA GLY A 185 -6.77 4.58 -8.67
C GLY A 185 -5.72 4.77 -7.57
N THR A 186 -4.96 5.85 -7.65
CA THR A 186 -3.80 6.11 -6.77
C THR A 186 -4.21 6.99 -5.58
N PRO A 187 -3.86 6.63 -4.33
CA PRO A 187 -4.11 7.52 -3.20
C PRO A 187 -3.31 8.81 -3.36
N LEU A 188 -3.99 9.96 -3.26
CA LEU A 188 -3.38 11.29 -3.13
C LEU A 188 -3.31 11.72 -1.67
N ARG A 189 -4.30 11.34 -0.85
CA ARG A 189 -4.39 11.76 0.55
C ARG A 189 -5.15 10.72 1.38
N ILE A 190 -4.71 10.51 2.61
CA ILE A 190 -5.44 9.74 3.64
C ILE A 190 -5.49 10.59 4.91
N ASP A 191 -6.69 11.02 5.26
CA ASP A 191 -6.96 12.01 6.30
C ASP A 191 -6.00 13.22 6.19
N LYS A 192 -5.42 13.65 7.31
CA LYS A 192 -4.39 14.72 7.37
C LYS A 192 -2.98 14.17 7.59
N LYS A 193 -2.82 12.84 7.59
CA LYS A 193 -1.58 12.18 8.00
C LYS A 193 -0.73 11.75 6.81
N PHE A 194 -1.32 11.64 5.64
CA PHE A 194 -0.68 11.13 4.43
C PHE A 194 -1.11 11.97 3.24
N GLU A 195 -0.19 12.62 2.54
CA GLU A 195 -0.54 13.46 1.38
C GLU A 195 0.58 13.49 0.33
N LEU A 196 0.23 13.29 -0.93
CA LEU A 196 1.13 13.37 -2.08
C LEU A 196 1.72 14.79 -2.17
N GLN A 197 3.06 14.87 -2.13
CA GLN A 197 3.81 16.11 -2.21
C GLN A 197 4.35 16.36 -3.61
N SER A 198 4.95 15.33 -4.23
CA SER A 198 5.55 15.46 -5.56
C SER A 198 5.55 14.16 -6.34
N VAL A 199 5.67 14.29 -7.66
CA VAL A 199 5.80 13.20 -8.62
C VAL A 199 6.85 13.59 -9.65
N GLU A 200 7.83 12.73 -9.86
CA GLU A 200 8.91 12.89 -10.81
C GLU A 200 8.90 11.72 -11.79
N THR A 201 9.33 11.98 -13.03
CA THR A 201 9.38 10.99 -14.12
C THR A 201 10.79 10.79 -14.67
N ALA A 202 11.79 11.07 -13.84
CA ALA A 202 13.20 10.87 -14.19
C ALA A 202 13.57 9.39 -14.09
N GLU A 203 14.54 8.98 -14.91
CA GLU A 203 15.13 7.64 -14.86
C GLU A 203 15.62 7.32 -13.44
N ILE A 204 15.26 6.13 -12.94
CA ILE A 204 15.62 5.63 -11.63
C ILE A 204 16.81 4.68 -11.80
N ASP A 205 17.89 4.90 -11.06
CA ASP A 205 19.03 3.96 -11.03
C ASP A 205 18.52 2.56 -10.63
N PRO A 206 18.70 1.50 -11.44
CA PRO A 206 18.23 0.16 -11.13
C PRO A 206 18.71 -0.36 -9.76
N LYS A 207 19.84 0.15 -9.24
CA LYS A 207 20.33 -0.17 -7.89
C LYS A 207 19.37 0.20 -6.77
N ARG A 208 18.42 1.10 -7.00
CA ARG A 208 17.38 1.48 -6.03
C ARG A 208 16.51 0.30 -5.61
N PHE A 209 16.38 -0.70 -6.48
CA PHE A 209 15.59 -1.92 -6.26
C PHE A 209 16.43 -3.11 -5.78
N GLU A 210 17.74 -2.94 -5.56
CA GLU A 210 18.57 -3.98 -4.97
C GLU A 210 18.23 -4.21 -3.49
N LEU A 211 18.30 -5.47 -3.06
CA LEU A 211 18.11 -5.81 -1.66
C LEU A 211 19.36 -5.42 -0.87
N PRO A 212 19.23 -4.66 0.24
CA PRO A 212 20.38 -4.16 0.98
C PRO A 212 21.08 -5.22 1.84
N ALA A 213 20.49 -6.40 1.97
CA ALA A 213 21.05 -7.54 2.69
C ALA A 213 20.52 -8.85 2.08
N PRO A 214 21.17 -10.00 2.37
CA PRO A 214 20.64 -11.31 1.97
C PRO A 214 19.25 -11.57 2.54
N VAL A 215 18.44 -12.31 1.79
CA VAL A 215 17.11 -12.75 2.22
C VAL A 215 17.27 -13.80 3.31
N ILE A 216 16.67 -13.55 4.47
CA ILE A 216 16.58 -14.48 5.59
C ILE A 216 15.15 -15.06 5.71
N SER A 217 15.03 -16.15 6.46
CA SER A 217 13.72 -16.77 6.69
C SER A 217 12.77 -15.81 7.43
N ALA A 218 11.47 -15.96 7.20
CA ALA A 218 10.48 -15.12 7.88
C ALA A 218 10.49 -15.31 9.41
N VAL A 219 10.85 -16.50 9.91
CA VAL A 219 11.04 -16.76 11.35
C VAL A 219 12.20 -15.94 11.89
N GLU A 220 13.38 -16.05 11.26
CA GLU A 220 14.58 -15.29 11.65
C GLU A 220 14.32 -13.79 11.59
N PHE A 221 13.61 -13.34 10.56
CA PHE A 221 13.21 -11.94 10.41
C PHE A 221 12.36 -11.47 11.59
N MET A 222 11.32 -12.21 11.97
CA MET A 222 10.49 -11.86 13.13
C MET A 222 11.29 -11.84 14.43
N THR A 223 12.15 -12.84 14.67
CA THR A 223 13.03 -12.87 15.85
C THR A 223 13.94 -11.64 15.90
N ALA A 224 14.45 -11.18 14.76
CA ALA A 224 15.26 -9.97 14.69
C ALA A 224 14.45 -8.67 14.96
N MET A 225 13.12 -8.70 14.83
CA MET A 225 12.23 -7.56 15.08
C MET A 225 11.64 -7.55 16.49
N GLU A 226 11.81 -8.60 17.29
CA GLU A 226 11.27 -8.63 18.65
C GLU A 226 11.94 -7.58 19.54
N PRO A 227 11.15 -6.78 20.30
CA PRO A 227 11.67 -5.79 21.25
C PRO A 227 12.34 -6.51 22.42
N GLY A 228 13.61 -6.90 22.23
CA GLY A 228 14.39 -7.71 23.16
C GLY A 228 15.59 -8.40 22.50
N GLY A 229 15.58 -8.55 21.18
CA GLY A 229 16.65 -9.20 20.40
C GLY A 229 17.94 -8.39 20.17
N GLY A 230 18.08 -7.20 20.78
CA GLY A 230 19.35 -6.44 20.76
C GLY A 230 19.38 -5.15 19.93
N GLY A 231 18.25 -4.48 19.70
CA GLY A 231 18.21 -3.15 19.09
C GLY A 231 16.90 -2.45 19.44
N GLY A 232 16.97 -1.22 19.93
CA GLY A 232 15.89 -0.47 20.58
C GLY A 232 14.53 -0.57 19.90
N GLY A 233 13.49 -0.84 20.69
CA GLY A 233 12.12 -0.90 20.21
C GLY A 233 11.73 0.36 19.45
N VAL A 234 11.23 0.18 18.24
CA VAL A 234 10.50 1.24 17.54
C VAL A 234 9.17 1.38 18.28
N GLU A 235 9.07 2.40 19.13
CA GLU A 235 7.77 2.86 19.62
C GLU A 235 6.97 3.35 18.41
N PHE A 236 6.12 2.48 17.86
CA PHE A 236 4.94 2.93 17.14
C PHE A 236 4.05 3.60 18.16
N ASN A 237 4.32 4.89 18.38
CA ASN A 237 3.52 5.71 19.26
C ASN A 237 2.09 5.61 18.73
N SER A 238 1.26 4.94 19.51
CA SER A 238 -0.08 4.49 19.18
C SER A 238 -0.80 5.57 18.37
N LEU A 239 -1.22 5.22 17.16
CA LEU A 239 -2.22 6.00 16.45
C LEU A 239 -3.43 6.13 17.39
N PRO A 240 -3.85 7.34 17.80
CA PRO A 240 -5.07 7.53 18.56
C PRO A 240 -6.30 7.26 17.69
#